data_AF-A0A1G1M3E8-F1
#
_entry.id   AF-A0A1G1M3E8-F1
#
_cell.length_a   1.000
_cell.length_b   1.000
_cell.length_c   1.000
_cell.angle_alpha   90.00
_cell.angle_beta   90.00
_cell.angle_gamma   90.00
#
_symmetry.space_group_name_H-M   'P 1'
#
loop_
_entity.id
_entity.type
_entity.pdbx_description
1 polymer ?
#
loop_
_entity_poly.entity_id
_entity_poly.type
_entity_poly.pdbx_seq_one_letter_code
_entity_poly.pdbx_strand_id
1 'polypeptide(L)'
;MSDDRDIGYAALGFGFGIWSFFWGFTRLRRKRLIENIPTSTVRGMAMGLVELIGKARRLKTLRGPLSGFDCVAYRYLVERYEQRGKSGSWVTIAQGDSFYCPFWIDDGTGKVLVSPPAAELILAVSYEFKTGLGKNIPDNLIEFMNAHNIKYKTGFFTASSLRFKEWDIFPEQTVYVLGSARKKETDWVEHNDKLHQRIMELKSNQEKMKAIDENKDGAVDGQEWSWAVAKLEQELLEEEAKSASQEEHADVIIGQGSETNTFIISDHSQKELIQRLNWEVLGGIFGGVVLTLVSMAYLLTRLGLVG
;
A
#
# COMPACT_ATOMS: atom_id res chain seq x y z
N MET A 1 -38.95 -8.30 -21.71
CA MET A 1 -38.52 -7.22 -20.78
C MET A 1 -37.96 -7.72 -19.45
N SER A 2 -38.54 -8.73 -18.76
CA SER A 2 -37.82 -9.41 -17.66
C SER A 2 -36.76 -10.37 -18.19
N ASP A 3 -37.11 -11.21 -19.17
CA ASP A 3 -36.21 -12.21 -19.78
C ASP A 3 -34.92 -11.61 -20.36
N ASP A 4 -35.00 -10.45 -21.02
CA ASP A 4 -33.82 -9.78 -21.61
C ASP A 4 -32.83 -9.31 -20.53
N ARG A 5 -33.33 -8.89 -19.36
CA ARG A 5 -32.50 -8.50 -18.22
C ARG A 5 -31.84 -9.71 -17.59
N ASP A 6 -32.57 -10.82 -17.48
CA ASP A 6 -32.08 -12.05 -16.89
C ASP A 6 -30.98 -12.70 -17.75
N ILE A 7 -31.12 -12.65 -19.08
CA ILE A 7 -30.05 -13.04 -20.02
C ILE A 7 -28.84 -12.13 -19.85
N GLY A 8 -29.04 -10.81 -19.71
CA GLY A 8 -27.97 -9.84 -19.45
C GLY A 8 -27.20 -10.14 -18.16
N TYR A 9 -27.90 -10.42 -17.05
CA TYR A 9 -27.26 -10.80 -15.79
C TYR A 9 -26.49 -12.12 -15.89
N ALA A 10 -27.03 -13.11 -16.60
CA ALA A 10 -26.34 -14.38 -16.81
C ALA A 10 -25.07 -14.20 -17.67
N ALA A 11 -25.10 -13.37 -18.71
CA ALA A 11 -23.92 -13.06 -19.51
C ALA A 11 -22.84 -12.32 -18.68
N LEU A 12 -23.24 -11.36 -17.84
CA LEU A 12 -22.33 -10.70 -16.90
C LEU A 12 -21.74 -11.69 -15.88
N GLY A 13 -22.57 -12.58 -15.33
CA GLY A 13 -22.14 -13.64 -14.42
C GLY A 13 -21.13 -14.59 -15.06
N PHE A 14 -21.38 -14.99 -16.31
CA PHE A 14 -20.46 -15.84 -17.08
C PHE A 14 -19.08 -15.17 -17.24
N GLY A 15 -19.06 -13.91 -17.68
CA GLY A 15 -17.83 -13.12 -17.83
C GLY A 15 -17.10 -12.92 -16.50
N PHE A 16 -17.84 -12.57 -15.44
CA PHE A 16 -17.29 -12.40 -14.10
C PHE A 16 -16.73 -13.70 -13.52
N GLY A 17 -17.35 -14.85 -13.80
CA GLY A 17 -16.88 -16.17 -13.37
C GLY A 17 -15.53 -16.54 -14.01
N ILE A 18 -15.38 -16.30 -15.33
CA ILE A 18 -14.12 -16.52 -16.04
C ILE A 18 -13.03 -15.59 -15.48
N TRP A 19 -13.33 -14.30 -15.33
CA TRP A 19 -12.40 -13.34 -14.75
C TRP A 19 -11.97 -13.75 -13.34
N SER A 20 -12.93 -14.15 -12.49
CA SER A 20 -12.67 -14.60 -11.11
C SER A 20 -11.78 -15.83 -11.06
N PHE A 21 -11.95 -16.78 -11.98
CA PHE A 21 -11.13 -17.98 -12.09
C PHE A 21 -9.67 -17.64 -12.39
N PHE A 22 -9.41 -16.81 -13.42
CA PHE A 22 -8.05 -16.38 -13.76
C PHE A 22 -7.42 -15.55 -12.66
N TRP A 23 -8.19 -14.67 -12.01
CA TRP A 23 -7.75 -13.95 -10.82
C TRP A 23 -7.42 -14.89 -9.66
N GLY A 24 -8.20 -15.96 -9.44
CA GLY A 24 -7.88 -17.00 -8.46
C GLY A 24 -6.52 -17.68 -8.72
N PHE A 25 -6.15 -17.89 -9.98
CA PHE A 25 -4.82 -18.42 -10.33
C PHE A 25 -3.68 -17.45 -10.03
N THR A 26 -3.87 -16.14 -10.20
CA THR A 26 -2.82 -15.15 -9.82
C THR A 26 -2.62 -15.14 -8.31
N ARG A 27 -3.70 -15.25 -7.53
CA ARG A 27 -3.63 -15.42 -6.07
C ARG A 27 -2.95 -16.73 -5.66
N LEU A 28 -3.21 -17.83 -6.37
CA LEU A 28 -2.54 -19.11 -6.12
C LEU A 28 -1.04 -19.04 -6.39
N ARG A 29 -0.61 -18.36 -7.46
CA ARG A 29 0.82 -18.14 -7.75
C ARG A 29 1.50 -17.37 -6.63
N ARG A 30 0.86 -16.30 -6.15
CA ARG A 30 1.36 -15.50 -5.02
C ARG A 30 1.45 -16.32 -3.74
N LYS A 31 0.42 -17.12 -3.45
CA LYS A 31 0.40 -18.02 -2.29
C LYS A 31 1.58 -19.01 -2.35
N ARG A 32 1.79 -19.67 -3.49
CA ARG A 32 2.91 -20.61 -3.68
C ARG A 32 4.26 -19.93 -3.57
N LEU A 33 4.40 -18.69 -4.04
CA LEU A 33 5.63 -17.94 -3.89
C LEU A 33 5.97 -17.75 -2.41
N ILE A 34 5.01 -17.33 -1.59
CA ILE A 34 5.19 -17.16 -0.14
C ILE A 34 5.47 -18.50 0.54
N GLU A 35 4.72 -19.56 0.21
CA GLU A 35 4.88 -20.88 0.84
C GLU A 35 6.21 -21.57 0.50
N ASN A 36 6.74 -21.34 -0.69
CA ASN A 36 7.94 -22.04 -1.17
C ASN A 36 9.25 -21.34 -0.81
N ILE A 37 9.20 -20.12 -0.27
CA ILE A 37 10.40 -19.39 0.15
C ILE A 37 10.60 -19.63 1.64
N PRO A 38 11.71 -20.25 2.06
CA PRO A 38 11.98 -20.48 3.47
C PRO A 38 12.36 -19.16 4.16
N THR A 39 11.89 -18.99 5.39
CA THR A 39 12.35 -17.91 6.25
C THR A 39 13.85 -18.03 6.48
N SER A 40 14.60 -16.99 6.12
CA SER A 40 16.03 -16.87 6.31
C SER A 40 16.35 -16.02 7.53
N THR A 41 17.51 -16.27 8.14
CA THR A 41 18.09 -15.34 9.13
C THR A 41 18.88 -14.24 8.44
N VAL A 42 18.95 -13.04 9.01
CA VAL A 42 19.75 -11.92 8.49
C VAL A 42 21.21 -12.32 8.27
N ARG A 43 21.80 -13.09 9.18
CA ARG A 43 23.20 -13.55 9.05
C ARG A 43 23.41 -14.58 7.94
N GLY A 44 22.38 -15.37 7.62
CA GLY A 44 22.45 -16.52 6.72
C GLY A 44 21.73 -16.33 5.38
N MET A 45 21.11 -15.17 5.15
CA MET A 45 20.36 -14.90 3.93
C MET A 45 21.32 -14.83 2.72
N ALA A 46 20.89 -15.40 1.59
CA ALA A 46 21.58 -15.25 0.32
C ALA A 46 21.12 -13.97 -0.41
N MET A 47 21.91 -13.52 -1.37
CA MET A 47 21.49 -12.46 -2.30
C MET A 47 20.29 -12.96 -3.13
N GLY A 48 19.37 -12.05 -3.47
CA GLY A 48 18.13 -12.39 -4.18
C GLY A 48 16.92 -12.44 -3.26
N LEU A 49 15.84 -13.08 -3.71
CA LEU A 49 14.57 -13.08 -2.99
C LEU A 49 14.66 -13.85 -1.67
N VAL A 50 14.33 -13.19 -0.56
CA VAL A 50 14.42 -13.73 0.80
C VAL A 50 13.19 -13.38 1.62
N GLU A 51 12.79 -14.30 2.49
CA GLU A 51 11.77 -14.08 3.51
C GLU A 51 12.47 -13.86 4.87
N LEU A 52 12.16 -12.77 5.55
CA LEU A 52 12.72 -12.40 6.85
C LEU A 52 11.61 -12.11 7.86
N ILE A 53 11.85 -12.49 9.11
CA ILE A 53 10.99 -12.16 10.24
C ILE A 53 11.87 -11.61 11.35
N GLY A 54 11.56 -10.40 11.83
CA GLY A 54 12.32 -9.80 12.90
C GLY A 54 11.63 -8.57 13.46
N LYS A 55 12.23 -7.98 14.49
CA LYS A 55 11.70 -6.76 15.10
C LYS A 55 12.08 -5.54 14.29
N ALA A 56 11.11 -4.68 14.01
CA ALA A 56 11.34 -3.39 13.42
C ALA A 56 12.11 -2.48 14.39
N ARG A 57 13.08 -1.77 13.84
CA ARG A 57 14.00 -0.89 14.56
C ARG A 57 14.08 0.42 13.80
N ARG A 58 13.94 1.53 14.53
CA ARG A 58 13.98 2.87 13.94
C ARG A 58 15.36 3.17 13.36
N LEU A 59 15.41 3.66 12.12
CA LEU A 59 16.59 4.33 11.57
C LEU A 59 16.53 5.84 11.90
N LYS A 60 15.35 6.44 11.69
CA LYS A 60 15.04 7.84 11.98
C LYS A 60 13.79 7.95 12.82
N THR A 61 13.61 9.10 13.47
CA THR A 61 12.35 9.43 14.14
C THR A 61 11.27 9.69 13.09
N LEU A 62 10.18 8.94 13.15
CA LEU A 62 9.02 9.08 12.29
C LEU A 62 7.77 9.04 13.15
N ARG A 63 6.77 9.85 12.79
CA ARG A 63 5.46 9.85 13.42
C ARG A 63 4.37 9.68 12.39
N GLY A 64 3.33 8.91 12.73
CA GLY A 64 2.12 8.79 11.93
C GLY A 64 1.46 10.16 11.76
N PRO A 65 1.17 10.62 10.53
CA PRO A 65 0.60 11.95 10.28
C PRO A 65 -0.83 12.11 10.83
N LEU A 66 -1.56 11.02 11.03
CA LEU A 66 -2.91 11.03 11.55
C LEU A 66 -2.94 10.76 13.05
N SER A 67 -2.30 9.70 13.55
CA SER A 67 -2.34 9.37 14.98
C SER A 67 -1.34 10.15 15.84
N GLY A 68 -0.24 10.61 15.24
CA GLY A 68 0.90 11.18 15.96
C GLY A 68 1.79 10.16 16.67
N PHE A 69 1.54 8.85 16.51
CA PHE A 69 2.33 7.81 17.16
C PHE A 69 3.72 7.66 16.55
N ASP A 70 4.71 7.34 17.37
CA ASP A 70 6.04 6.97 16.89
C ASP A 70 5.96 5.64 16.11
N CYS A 71 6.42 5.64 14.86
CA CYS A 71 6.42 4.48 13.97
C CYS A 71 7.76 4.36 13.22
N VAL A 72 7.96 3.26 12.49
CA VAL A 72 9.09 3.09 11.56
C VAL A 72 8.65 3.11 10.10
N ALA A 73 7.38 2.81 9.85
CA ALA A 73 6.72 2.98 8.57
C ALA A 73 5.24 3.26 8.81
N TYR A 74 4.63 4.05 7.93
CA TYR A 74 3.18 4.28 7.94
C TYR A 74 2.60 4.32 6.53
N ARG A 75 1.28 4.13 6.46
CA ARG A 75 0.41 4.54 5.35
C ARG A 75 -0.81 5.21 5.93
N TYR A 76 -1.35 6.21 5.25
CA TYR A 76 -2.61 6.82 5.63
C TYR A 76 -3.55 7.00 4.45
N LEU A 77 -4.85 7.08 4.77
CA LEU A 77 -5.93 7.33 3.84
C LEU A 77 -6.98 8.22 4.51
N VAL A 78 -7.35 9.30 3.83
CA VAL A 78 -8.43 10.20 4.22
C VAL A 78 -9.47 10.24 3.12
N GLU A 79 -10.71 9.97 3.49
CA GLU A 79 -11.84 9.90 2.58
C GLU A 79 -12.96 10.83 3.02
N ARG A 80 -13.68 11.38 2.04
CA ARG A 80 -14.90 12.16 2.22
C ARG A 80 -16.09 11.36 1.71
N TYR A 81 -17.18 11.35 2.47
CA TYR A 81 -18.44 10.84 1.98
C TYR A 81 -19.11 11.85 1.06
N GLU A 82 -19.35 11.45 -0.19
CA GLU A 82 -20.07 12.24 -1.18
C GLU A 82 -21.41 11.59 -1.50
N GLN A 83 -22.49 12.36 -1.36
CA GLN A 83 -23.83 11.91 -1.73
C GLN A 83 -24.14 12.33 -3.17
N ARG A 84 -24.50 11.36 -4.02
CA ARG A 84 -25.00 11.55 -5.39
C ARG A 84 -26.43 11.02 -5.48
N GLY A 85 -27.39 11.94 -5.36
CA GLY A 85 -28.82 11.61 -5.38
C GLY A 85 -29.22 10.67 -4.24
N LYS A 86 -29.66 9.45 -4.60
CA LYS A 86 -30.06 8.38 -3.67
C LYS A 86 -28.91 7.49 -3.20
N SER A 87 -27.71 7.66 -3.75
CA SER A 87 -26.51 6.88 -3.41
C SER A 87 -25.41 7.78 -2.84
N GLY A 88 -24.41 7.20 -2.22
CA GLY A 88 -23.19 7.92 -1.88
C GLY A 88 -21.99 6.98 -1.83
N SER A 89 -20.81 7.57 -1.96
CA SER A 89 -19.54 6.85 -1.99
C SER A 89 -18.50 7.58 -1.16
N TRP A 90 -17.56 6.82 -0.63
CA TRP A 90 -16.33 7.37 -0.05
C TRP A 90 -15.38 7.71 -1.19
N VAL A 91 -14.90 8.94 -1.20
CA VAL A 91 -13.95 9.46 -2.18
C VAL A 91 -12.67 9.81 -1.45
N THR A 92 -11.54 9.27 -1.89
CA THR A 92 -10.23 9.60 -1.35
C THR A 92 -9.94 11.08 -1.60
N ILE A 93 -9.59 11.81 -0.54
CA ILE A 93 -9.23 13.24 -0.61
C ILE A 93 -7.80 13.52 -0.18
N ALA A 94 -7.15 12.58 0.51
CA ALA A 94 -5.72 12.60 0.79
C ALA A 94 -5.23 11.18 1.09
N GLN A 95 -4.02 10.85 0.65
CA GLN A 95 -3.37 9.59 1.01
C GLN A 95 -1.85 9.77 0.94
N GLY A 96 -1.12 8.90 1.62
CA GLY A 96 0.34 8.91 1.57
C GLY A 96 0.96 7.80 2.40
N ASP A 97 2.28 7.72 2.34
CA ASP A 97 3.08 6.70 3.00
C ASP A 97 4.45 7.26 3.42
N SER A 98 5.22 6.42 4.08
CA SER A 98 6.59 6.71 4.51
C SER A 98 7.64 5.96 3.69
N PHE A 99 7.41 5.67 2.41
CA PHE A 99 8.33 4.87 1.59
C PHE A 99 9.75 5.47 1.50
N TYR A 100 9.87 6.78 1.66
CA TYR A 100 11.16 7.48 1.73
C TYR A 100 11.95 7.25 3.04
N CYS A 101 11.40 6.50 4.01
CA CYS A 101 12.02 6.25 5.31
C CYS A 101 12.37 4.76 5.46
N PRO A 102 13.64 4.36 5.26
CA PRO A 102 14.10 3.02 5.57
C PRO A 102 14.04 2.72 7.06
N PHE A 103 13.96 1.44 7.40
CA PHE A 103 14.02 0.98 8.79
C PHE A 103 14.80 -0.33 8.89
N TRP A 104 15.27 -0.65 10.09
CA TRP A 104 16.02 -1.88 10.34
C TRP A 104 15.07 -3.01 10.72
N ILE A 105 15.40 -4.22 10.29
CA ILE A 105 14.86 -5.46 10.87
C ILE A 105 15.96 -6.17 11.64
N ASP A 106 15.65 -6.55 12.87
CA ASP A 106 16.51 -7.28 13.80
C ASP A 106 15.88 -8.64 14.12
N ASP A 107 16.43 -9.71 13.57
CA ASP A 107 15.96 -11.08 13.79
C ASP A 107 16.67 -11.78 14.97
N GLY A 108 17.52 -11.06 15.70
CA GLY A 108 18.38 -11.59 16.76
C GLY A 108 19.71 -12.18 16.27
N THR A 109 19.87 -12.46 14.97
CA THR A 109 21.14 -12.92 14.38
C THR A 109 21.94 -11.77 13.76
N GLY A 110 21.26 -10.72 13.34
CA GLY A 110 21.83 -9.50 12.78
C GLY A 110 20.77 -8.45 12.49
N LYS A 111 21.20 -7.33 11.90
CA LYS A 111 20.30 -6.27 11.42
C LYS A 111 20.47 -6.08 9.93
N VAL A 112 19.36 -5.95 9.21
CA VAL A 112 19.34 -5.61 7.78
C VAL A 112 18.45 -4.41 7.54
N LEU A 113 18.86 -3.56 6.60
CA LEU A 113 18.08 -2.39 6.24
C LEU A 113 16.96 -2.80 5.29
N VAL A 114 15.75 -2.32 5.55
CA VAL A 114 14.59 -2.49 4.68
C VAL A 114 14.27 -1.14 4.06
N SER A 115 14.18 -1.16 2.74
CA SER A 115 13.86 -0.05 1.87
C SER A 115 12.41 -0.16 1.40
N PRO A 116 11.43 0.53 2.00
CA PRO A 116 10.02 0.34 1.67
C PRO A 116 9.49 0.88 0.32
N PRO A 117 10.18 1.67 -0.53
CA PRO A 117 9.67 2.02 -1.85
C PRO A 117 9.26 0.80 -2.67
N ALA A 118 8.11 0.91 -3.33
CA ALA A 118 7.46 -0.16 -4.09
C ALA A 118 7.03 -1.39 -3.25
N ALA A 119 7.09 -1.33 -1.92
CA ALA A 119 6.55 -2.38 -1.07
C ALA A 119 5.02 -2.40 -1.14
N GLU A 120 4.46 -3.59 -1.23
CA GLU A 120 3.07 -3.82 -0.85
C GLU A 120 2.99 -3.89 0.68
N LEU A 121 2.50 -2.81 1.31
CA LEU A 121 2.20 -2.80 2.74
C LEU A 121 0.90 -3.54 3.01
N ILE A 122 0.99 -4.67 3.71
CA ILE A 122 -0.17 -5.45 4.17
C ILE A 122 -0.22 -5.32 5.68
N LEU A 123 -0.90 -4.28 6.15
CA LEU A 123 -0.94 -3.91 7.56
C LEU A 123 -2.36 -3.93 8.11
N ALA A 124 -2.50 -4.17 9.40
CA ALA A 124 -3.74 -3.90 10.12
C ALA A 124 -3.93 -2.39 10.33
N VAL A 125 -5.18 -1.92 10.30
CA VAL A 125 -5.48 -0.51 10.59
C VAL A 125 -5.14 -0.25 12.05
N SER A 126 -4.15 0.60 12.30
CA SER A 126 -3.67 0.98 13.65
C SER A 126 -4.52 2.11 14.24
N TYR A 127 -5.04 3.00 13.40
CA TYR A 127 -5.85 4.14 13.80
C TYR A 127 -6.98 4.39 12.81
N GLU A 128 -8.20 4.55 13.32
CA GLU A 128 -9.35 4.96 12.52
C GLU A 128 -10.17 6.02 13.26
N PHE A 129 -10.49 7.11 12.56
CA PHE A 129 -11.38 8.15 13.06
C PHE A 129 -12.41 8.54 12.01
N LYS A 130 -13.67 8.67 12.41
CA LYS A 130 -14.76 9.13 11.54
C LYS A 130 -15.45 10.32 12.19
N THR A 131 -15.55 11.43 11.45
CA THR A 131 -16.31 12.59 11.93
C THR A 131 -17.79 12.26 11.99
N GLY A 132 -18.49 12.87 12.95
CA GLY A 132 -19.90 12.61 13.17
C GLY A 132 -20.50 13.51 14.23
N LEU A 133 -21.81 13.44 14.35
CA LEU A 133 -22.58 14.23 15.32
C LEU A 133 -22.03 14.01 16.74
N GLY A 134 -21.74 15.10 17.45
CA GLY A 134 -21.27 15.07 18.84
C GLY A 134 -19.86 14.53 19.06
N LYS A 135 -19.08 14.28 18.00
CA LYS A 135 -17.66 13.90 18.12
C LYS A 135 -16.76 15.12 17.96
N ASN A 136 -15.91 15.35 18.96
CA ASN A 136 -14.82 16.33 18.83
C ASN A 136 -13.73 15.74 17.95
N ILE A 137 -13.21 16.57 17.04
CA ILE A 137 -12.09 16.19 16.18
C ILE A 137 -10.80 16.36 17.00
N PRO A 138 -9.94 15.33 17.10
CA PRO A 138 -8.64 15.43 17.77
C PRO A 138 -7.74 16.52 17.16
N ASP A 139 -6.92 17.17 17.99
CA ASP A 139 -6.07 18.31 17.60
C ASP A 139 -5.06 17.95 16.50
N ASN A 140 -4.48 16.75 16.57
CA ASN A 140 -3.60 16.19 15.54
C ASN A 140 -4.29 16.08 14.16
N LEU A 141 -5.58 15.71 14.12
CA LEU A 141 -6.33 15.69 12.87
C LEU A 141 -6.69 17.10 12.40
N ILE A 142 -6.94 18.03 13.31
CA ILE A 142 -7.14 19.45 12.97
C ILE A 142 -5.89 20.02 12.32
N GLU A 143 -4.72 19.78 12.91
CA GLU A 143 -3.42 20.19 12.37
C GLU A 143 -3.19 19.59 10.97
N PHE A 144 -3.41 18.27 10.83
CA PHE A 144 -3.33 17.58 9.55
C PHE A 144 -4.25 18.22 8.50
N MET A 145 -5.52 18.44 8.83
CA MET A 145 -6.49 19.02 7.90
C MET A 145 -6.12 20.44 7.49
N ASN A 146 -5.67 21.27 8.44
CA ASN A 146 -5.23 22.63 8.15
C ASN A 146 -4.01 22.63 7.20
N ALA A 147 -3.03 21.76 7.45
CA ALA A 147 -1.83 21.62 6.60
C ALA A 147 -2.18 21.18 5.17
N HIS A 148 -3.21 20.33 5.01
CA HIS A 148 -3.65 19.81 3.71
C HIS A 148 -4.83 20.58 3.09
N ASN A 149 -5.18 21.76 3.62
CA ASN A 149 -6.33 22.58 3.18
C ASN A 149 -7.66 21.81 3.13
N ILE A 150 -7.82 20.79 3.97
CA ILE A 150 -9.03 19.98 4.06
C ILE A 150 -10.05 20.77 4.88
N LYS A 151 -11.13 21.20 4.23
CA LYS A 151 -12.23 21.90 4.92
C LYS A 151 -12.98 20.94 5.85
N TYR A 152 -13.12 21.34 7.11
CA TYR A 152 -13.99 20.71 8.10
C TYR A 152 -14.90 21.76 8.73
N LYS A 153 -16.05 21.33 9.27
CA LYS A 153 -16.90 22.17 10.11
C LYS A 153 -17.02 21.53 11.49
N THR A 154 -16.85 22.35 12.51
CA THR A 154 -17.04 21.96 13.91
C THR A 154 -18.45 22.37 14.32
N GLY A 155 -19.31 21.43 14.71
CA GLY A 155 -20.67 21.72 15.21
C GLY A 155 -21.78 20.79 14.72
N PHE A 156 -23.03 21.17 15.00
CA PHE A 156 -24.25 20.38 14.75
C PHE A 156 -24.70 20.34 13.27
N PHE A 157 -24.09 21.16 12.41
CA PHE A 157 -24.43 21.23 10.99
C PHE A 157 -23.64 20.23 10.16
N THR A 158 -24.33 19.50 9.28
CA THR A 158 -23.81 18.40 8.48
C THR A 158 -22.78 18.87 7.43
N ALA A 159 -21.51 18.92 7.80
CA ALA A 159 -20.45 18.75 6.81
C ALA A 159 -20.42 17.28 6.34
N SER A 160 -19.92 17.05 5.13
CA SER A 160 -19.61 15.72 4.61
C SER A 160 -18.78 14.94 5.64
N SER A 161 -19.20 13.71 5.97
CA SER A 161 -18.44 12.88 6.91
C SER A 161 -17.05 12.59 6.34
N LEU A 162 -16.03 12.77 7.17
CA LEU A 162 -14.64 12.41 6.87
C LEU A 162 -14.31 11.11 7.59
N ARG A 163 -13.49 10.27 6.95
CA ARG A 163 -12.93 9.04 7.49
C ARG A 163 -11.42 9.09 7.33
N PHE A 164 -10.72 8.87 8.43
CA PHE A 164 -9.27 8.89 8.57
C PHE A 164 -8.83 7.48 8.94
N LYS A 165 -7.87 6.93 8.22
CA LYS A 165 -7.27 5.62 8.49
C LYS A 165 -5.77 5.71 8.41
N GLU A 166 -5.11 5.10 9.38
CA GLU A 166 -3.66 4.93 9.40
C GLU A 166 -3.31 3.47 9.63
N TRP A 167 -2.19 3.08 9.04
CA TRP A 167 -1.55 1.79 9.20
C TRP A 167 -0.10 2.05 9.57
N ASP A 168 0.35 1.54 10.70
CA ASP A 168 1.68 1.77 11.22
C ASP A 168 2.42 0.47 11.48
N ILE A 169 3.73 0.51 11.29
CA ILE A 169 4.66 -0.43 11.89
C ILE A 169 5.31 0.27 13.07
N PHE A 170 5.05 -0.19 14.28
CA PHE A 170 5.61 0.37 15.50
C PHE A 170 7.05 -0.09 15.72
N PRO A 171 7.89 0.70 16.42
CA PRO A 171 9.19 0.24 16.88
C PRO A 171 9.03 -1.01 17.74
N GLU A 172 9.97 -1.95 17.62
CA GLU A 172 9.96 -3.26 18.32
C GLU A 172 8.90 -4.26 17.86
N GLN A 173 7.97 -3.87 16.99
CA GLN A 173 6.97 -4.77 16.43
C GLN A 173 7.63 -5.83 15.56
N THR A 174 7.13 -7.07 15.61
CA THR A 174 7.58 -8.13 14.70
C THR A 174 6.99 -7.89 13.31
N VAL A 175 7.83 -7.91 12.30
CA VAL A 175 7.47 -7.63 10.90
C VAL A 175 7.93 -8.78 10.04
N TYR A 176 7.07 -9.16 9.11
CA TYR A 176 7.34 -10.06 8.01
C TYR A 176 7.77 -9.25 6.78
N VAL A 177 8.91 -9.60 6.18
CA VAL A 177 9.38 -9.00 4.93
C VAL A 177 9.71 -10.09 3.92
N LEU A 178 9.13 -9.97 2.73
CA LEU A 178 9.51 -10.76 1.56
C LEU A 178 10.02 -9.80 0.50
N GLY A 179 11.31 -9.83 0.20
CA GLY A 179 11.93 -8.90 -0.75
C GLY A 179 13.30 -9.38 -1.20
N SER A 180 13.93 -8.65 -2.11
CA SER A 180 15.23 -9.01 -2.65
C SER A 180 16.36 -8.39 -1.83
N ALA A 181 17.22 -9.24 -1.28
CA ALA A 181 18.50 -8.88 -0.70
C ALA A 181 19.49 -8.50 -1.81
N ARG A 182 20.00 -7.27 -1.75
CA ARG A 182 21.01 -6.72 -2.66
C ARG A 182 22.12 -6.01 -1.88
N LYS A 183 23.30 -5.88 -2.49
CA LYS A 183 24.38 -5.13 -1.88
C LYS A 183 23.90 -3.68 -1.74
N LYS A 184 24.08 -3.12 -0.55
CA LYS A 184 23.91 -1.70 -0.27
C LYS A 184 25.08 -0.99 -0.93
N GLU A 185 24.78 -0.20 -1.95
CA GLU A 185 25.72 0.80 -2.45
C GLU A 185 25.90 1.85 -1.34
N THR A 186 27.15 2.22 -1.04
CA THR A 186 27.50 3.18 0.04
C THR A 186 26.68 4.47 -0.08
N ASP A 187 26.41 4.89 -1.31
CA ASP A 187 25.63 6.07 -1.68
C ASP A 187 24.15 5.98 -1.24
N TRP A 188 23.59 4.80 -1.01
CA TRP A 188 22.13 4.64 -0.86
C TRP A 188 21.55 5.24 0.44
N VAL A 189 22.28 5.19 1.55
CA VAL A 189 21.83 5.83 2.80
C VAL A 189 21.91 7.35 2.67
N GLU A 190 22.98 7.85 2.07
CA GLU A 190 23.15 9.28 1.82
C GLU A 190 22.09 9.78 0.82
N HIS A 191 21.82 9.01 -0.24
CA HIS A 191 20.77 9.25 -1.21
C HIS A 191 19.41 9.38 -0.52
N ASN A 192 19.05 8.43 0.33
CA ASN A 192 17.78 8.49 1.05
C ASN A 192 17.71 9.59 2.10
N ASP A 193 18.84 9.94 2.70
CA ASP A 193 18.93 11.10 3.59
C ASP A 193 18.64 12.39 2.81
N LYS A 194 19.24 12.55 1.62
CA LYS A 194 18.97 13.65 0.69
C LYS A 194 17.52 13.64 0.20
N LEU A 195 17.00 12.49 -0.24
CA LEU A 195 15.62 12.35 -0.71
C LEU A 195 14.63 12.70 0.39
N HIS A 196 14.83 12.19 1.60
CA HIS A 196 14.03 12.55 2.76
C HIS A 196 14.07 14.06 3.03
N GLN A 197 15.24 14.71 2.97
CA GLN A 197 15.35 16.15 3.16
C GLN A 197 14.59 16.94 2.08
N ARG A 198 14.74 16.57 0.81
CA ARG A 198 14.02 17.21 -0.31
C ARG A 198 12.51 17.05 -0.18
N ILE A 199 12.04 15.87 0.24
CA ILE A 199 10.62 15.63 0.50
C ILE A 199 10.11 16.48 1.67
N MET A 200 10.87 16.58 2.75
CA MET A 200 10.49 17.43 3.89
C MET A 200 10.44 18.90 3.49
N GLU A 201 11.41 19.37 2.70
CA GLU A 201 11.41 20.73 2.15
C GLU A 201 10.19 20.95 1.25
N LEU A 202 9.89 19.99 0.37
CA LEU A 202 8.74 20.01 -0.52
C LEU A 202 7.43 20.13 0.28
N LYS A 203 7.25 19.29 1.30
CA LYS A 203 6.07 19.31 2.19
C LYS A 203 5.95 20.61 2.99
N SER A 204 7.07 21.20 3.40
CA SER A 204 7.08 22.44 4.18
C SER A 204 6.72 23.68 3.34
N ASN A 205 6.89 23.62 2.03
CA ASN A 205 6.67 24.75 1.13
C ASN A 205 5.31 24.65 0.43
N GLN A 206 4.37 25.51 0.85
CA GLN A 206 3.00 25.52 0.33
C GLN A 206 2.92 25.82 -1.19
N GLU A 207 3.83 26.63 -1.73
CA GLU A 207 3.86 26.93 -3.18
C GLU A 207 4.32 25.71 -3.98
N LYS A 208 5.36 25.02 -3.51
CA LYS A 208 5.84 23.80 -4.15
C LYS A 208 4.81 22.67 -4.09
N MET A 209 4.10 22.52 -2.96
CA MET A 209 3.00 21.55 -2.85
C MET A 209 1.84 21.85 -3.81
N LYS A 210 1.48 23.13 -3.99
CA LYS A 210 0.45 23.52 -4.98
C LYS A 210 0.88 23.26 -6.42
N ALA A 211 2.18 23.20 -6.71
CA ALA A 211 2.68 22.89 -8.05
C ALA A 211 2.60 21.39 -8.41
N ILE A 212 2.36 20.52 -7.43
CA ILE A 212 2.21 19.06 -7.63
C ILE A 212 0.77 18.71 -8.04
N ASP A 213 -0.20 19.52 -7.63
CA ASP A 213 -1.63 19.38 -7.97
C ASP A 213 -1.83 19.63 -9.47
N GLU A 214 -1.74 18.53 -10.26
CA GLU A 214 -1.77 18.55 -11.73
C GLU A 214 -3.20 18.73 -12.22
N ASN A 215 -4.15 18.09 -11.55
CA ASN A 215 -5.57 18.16 -11.89
C ASN A 215 -6.27 19.44 -11.39
N LYS A 216 -5.59 20.24 -10.54
CA LYS A 216 -6.04 21.51 -9.94
C LYS A 216 -7.30 21.36 -9.09
N ASP A 217 -7.51 20.20 -8.48
CA ASP A 217 -8.66 19.95 -7.61
C ASP A 217 -8.45 20.50 -6.18
N GLY A 218 -7.24 20.98 -5.88
CA GLY A 218 -6.85 21.58 -4.61
C GLY A 218 -6.33 20.57 -3.59
N ALA A 219 -6.16 19.29 -3.95
CA ALA A 219 -5.58 18.24 -3.13
C ALA A 219 -4.54 17.44 -3.92
N VAL A 220 -3.40 17.13 -3.30
CA VAL A 220 -2.42 16.22 -3.91
C VAL A 220 -2.81 14.80 -3.55
N ASP A 221 -3.25 14.04 -4.55
CA ASP A 221 -3.56 12.62 -4.35
C ASP A 221 -2.30 11.75 -4.31
N GLY A 222 -2.44 10.45 -3.99
CA GLY A 222 -1.25 9.59 -3.87
C GLY A 222 -0.55 9.30 -5.19
N GLN A 223 -1.22 9.45 -6.33
CA GLN A 223 -0.60 9.30 -7.64
C GLN A 223 0.26 10.53 -7.96
N GLU A 224 -0.31 11.72 -7.76
CA GLU A 224 0.40 13.00 -7.91
C GLU A 224 1.60 13.09 -6.95
N TRP A 225 1.41 12.66 -5.70
CA TRP A 225 2.49 12.56 -4.71
C TRP A 225 3.58 11.56 -5.14
N SER A 226 3.18 10.39 -5.62
CA SER A 226 4.14 9.38 -6.10
C SER A 226 4.96 9.90 -7.27
N TRP A 227 4.36 10.67 -8.18
CA TRP A 227 5.09 11.30 -9.28
C TRP A 227 6.05 12.39 -8.80
N ALA A 228 5.64 13.21 -7.83
CA ALA A 228 6.52 14.22 -7.24
C ALA A 228 7.74 13.60 -6.54
N VAL A 229 7.53 12.54 -5.76
CA VAL A 229 8.64 11.80 -5.11
C VAL A 229 9.55 11.15 -6.15
N ALA A 230 8.98 10.48 -7.15
CA ALA A 230 9.77 9.86 -8.23
C ALA A 230 10.60 10.88 -9.01
N LYS A 231 10.06 12.09 -9.22
CA LYS A 231 10.80 13.19 -9.86
C LYS A 231 11.97 13.66 -8.99
N LEU A 232 11.77 13.84 -7.68
CA LEU A 232 12.85 14.18 -6.76
C LEU A 232 13.94 13.11 -6.69
N GLU A 233 13.53 11.84 -6.67
CA GLU A 233 14.45 10.70 -6.70
C GLU A 233 15.28 10.71 -8.00
N GLN A 234 14.63 10.92 -9.15
CA GLN A 234 15.33 11.02 -10.43
C GLN A 234 16.32 12.21 -10.45
N GLU A 235 15.93 13.38 -9.96
CA GLU A 235 16.82 14.55 -9.87
C GLU A 235 18.05 14.25 -9.01
N LEU A 236 17.88 13.58 -7.87
CA LEU A 236 18.98 13.18 -7.00
C LEU A 236 19.89 12.13 -7.65
N LEU A 237 19.32 11.12 -8.31
CA LEU A 237 20.10 10.12 -9.04
C LEU A 237 20.92 10.77 -10.16
N GLU A 238 20.37 11.78 -10.86
CA GLU A 238 21.11 12.54 -11.88
C GLU A 238 22.21 13.43 -11.27
N GLU A 239 22.01 14.01 -10.09
CA GLU A 239 23.04 14.74 -9.33
C GLU A 239 24.18 13.80 -8.89
N GLU A 240 23.84 12.60 -8.42
CA GLU A 240 24.80 11.58 -7.97
C GLU A 240 25.56 10.93 -9.13
N ALA A 241 24.88 10.63 -10.25
CA ALA A 241 25.53 10.10 -11.46
C ALA A 241 26.57 11.08 -12.04
N LYS A 242 26.40 12.39 -11.83
CA LYS A 242 27.39 13.42 -12.18
C LYS A 242 28.55 13.51 -11.19
N SER A 243 28.39 12.95 -10.00
CA SER A 243 29.30 13.06 -8.86
C SER A 243 30.08 11.78 -8.55
N ALA A 244 29.63 10.62 -9.05
CA ALA A 244 30.13 9.31 -8.65
C ALA A 244 31.38 8.88 -9.43
N SER A 245 32.56 9.18 -8.87
CA SER A 245 33.80 8.45 -9.14
C SER A 245 34.31 7.83 -7.84
N GLN A 246 34.23 6.49 -7.77
CA GLN A 246 34.86 5.57 -6.81
C GLN A 246 34.36 5.59 -5.34
N GLU A 247 33.68 4.51 -4.91
CA GLU A 247 34.18 3.55 -3.90
C GLU A 247 33.12 2.47 -3.54
N GLU A 248 33.56 1.21 -3.50
CA GLU A 248 32.82 0.06 -2.94
C GLU A 248 33.12 -0.05 -1.43
N HIS A 249 32.12 -0.29 -0.59
CA HIS A 249 32.17 -1.27 0.53
C HIS A 249 30.75 -1.62 1.02
N ALA A 250 30.52 -2.90 1.32
CA ALA A 250 29.20 -3.53 1.41
C ALA A 250 28.55 -3.53 2.80
N ASP A 251 27.26 -3.23 2.82
CA ASP A 251 26.24 -3.76 3.75
C ASP A 251 25.13 -4.39 2.88
N VAL A 252 24.13 -5.09 3.42
CA VAL A 252 23.00 -5.65 2.62
C VAL A 252 21.72 -4.86 2.86
N ILE A 253 20.91 -4.69 1.81
CA ILE A 253 19.58 -4.06 1.88
C ILE A 253 18.50 -4.95 1.26
N ILE A 254 17.30 -4.90 1.84
CA ILE A 254 16.09 -5.54 1.30
C ILE A 254 15.22 -4.48 0.61
N GLY A 255 14.83 -4.74 -0.63
CA GLY A 255 13.83 -3.94 -1.33
C GLY A 255 13.23 -4.71 -2.51
N GLN A 256 12.62 -4.00 -3.46
CA GLN A 256 12.15 -4.62 -4.70
C GLN A 256 13.34 -5.13 -5.53
N GLY A 257 13.19 -6.33 -6.10
CA GLY A 257 14.17 -6.93 -7.01
C GLY A 257 13.84 -6.66 -8.47
N SER A 258 14.87 -6.75 -9.33
CA SER A 258 14.71 -6.62 -10.80
C SER A 258 14.08 -7.85 -11.46
N GLU A 259 14.30 -9.04 -10.90
CA GLU A 259 13.77 -10.31 -11.45
C GLU A 259 12.35 -10.61 -10.96
N THR A 260 12.03 -10.20 -9.73
CA THR A 260 10.73 -10.43 -9.10
C THR A 260 10.17 -9.14 -8.56
N ASN A 261 9.03 -8.69 -9.10
CA ASN A 261 8.28 -7.53 -8.58
C ASN A 261 7.65 -7.77 -7.19
N THR A 262 7.99 -8.86 -6.50
CA THR A 262 7.45 -9.18 -5.18
C THR A 262 8.26 -8.48 -4.12
N PHE A 263 7.63 -7.53 -3.45
CA PHE A 263 8.17 -6.90 -2.27
C PHE A 263 7.02 -6.62 -1.30
N ILE A 264 6.99 -7.34 -0.19
CA ILE A 264 5.90 -7.29 0.80
C ILE A 264 6.50 -6.93 2.14
N ILE A 265 5.85 -6.01 2.84
CA ILE A 265 6.10 -5.73 4.25
C ILE A 265 4.76 -5.88 4.97
N SER A 266 4.74 -6.67 6.04
CA SER A 266 3.51 -6.98 6.77
C SER A 266 3.73 -7.09 8.27
N ASP A 267 2.74 -6.63 9.04
CA ASP A 267 2.61 -6.90 10.47
C ASP A 267 1.91 -8.24 10.75
N HIS A 268 1.38 -8.88 9.72
CA HIS A 268 0.81 -10.21 9.79
C HIS A 268 1.90 -11.26 9.67
N SER A 269 1.67 -12.38 10.36
CA SER A 269 2.47 -13.59 10.18
C SER A 269 2.29 -14.18 8.78
N GLN A 270 3.29 -14.92 8.31
CA GLN A 270 3.21 -15.69 7.06
C GLN A 270 1.94 -16.57 7.02
N LYS A 271 1.57 -17.17 8.15
CA LYS A 271 0.35 -18.00 8.28
C LYS A 271 -0.93 -17.21 8.02
N GLU A 272 -1.05 -16.00 8.56
CA GLU A 272 -2.21 -15.13 8.35
C GLU A 272 -2.32 -14.67 6.90
N LEU A 273 -1.18 -14.32 6.27
CA LEU A 273 -1.11 -13.99 4.85
C LEU A 273 -1.58 -15.17 3.98
N ILE A 274 -1.10 -16.38 4.27
CA ILE A 274 -1.50 -17.60 3.57
C ILE A 274 -2.98 -17.91 3.78
N GLN A 275 -3.49 -17.76 5.01
CA GLN A 275 -4.89 -18.02 5.32
C GLN A 275 -5.84 -17.09 4.55
N ARG A 276 -5.48 -15.81 4.42
CA ARG A 276 -6.22 -14.87 3.59
C ARG A 276 -6.19 -15.28 2.11
N LEU A 277 -5.01 -15.63 1.59
CA LEU A 277 -4.87 -16.09 0.20
C LEU A 277 -5.63 -17.40 -0.06
N ASN A 278 -5.75 -18.29 0.92
CA ASN A 278 -6.56 -19.52 0.78
C ASN A 278 -8.01 -19.20 0.46
N TRP A 279 -8.62 -18.25 1.16
CA TRP A 279 -10.00 -17.85 0.90
C TRP A 279 -10.15 -17.17 -0.46
N GLU A 280 -9.18 -16.34 -0.86
CA GLU A 280 -9.17 -15.70 -2.19
C GLU A 280 -9.02 -16.74 -3.32
N VAL A 281 -8.17 -17.76 -3.13
CA VAL A 281 -7.99 -18.87 -4.09
C VAL A 281 -9.24 -19.73 -4.17
N LEU A 282 -9.80 -20.12 -3.04
CA LEU A 282 -11.01 -20.95 -2.99
C LEU A 282 -12.18 -20.24 -3.66
N GLY A 283 -12.43 -18.98 -3.28
CA GLY A 283 -13.50 -18.16 -3.86
C GLY A 283 -13.28 -17.87 -5.35
N GLY A 284 -12.07 -17.49 -5.76
CA GLY A 284 -11.75 -17.16 -7.15
C GLY A 284 -11.86 -18.36 -8.08
N ILE A 285 -11.22 -19.48 -7.72
CA ILE A 285 -11.19 -20.69 -8.57
C ILE A 285 -12.52 -21.42 -8.53
N PHE A 286 -12.96 -21.88 -7.35
CA PHE A 286 -14.18 -22.70 -7.26
C PHE A 286 -15.44 -21.86 -7.47
N GLY A 287 -15.50 -20.68 -6.85
CA GLY A 287 -16.63 -19.76 -7.07
C GLY A 287 -16.71 -19.29 -8.52
N GLY A 288 -15.57 -19.01 -9.16
CA GLY A 288 -15.51 -18.68 -10.59
C GLY A 288 -16.07 -19.79 -11.48
N VAL A 289 -15.60 -21.04 -11.31
CA VAL A 289 -16.09 -22.21 -12.06
C VAL A 289 -17.59 -22.41 -11.86
N VAL A 290 -18.06 -22.40 -10.61
CA VAL A 290 -19.49 -22.58 -10.31
C VAL A 290 -20.33 -21.51 -10.98
N LEU A 291 -19.93 -20.24 -10.88
CA LEU A 291 -20.66 -19.14 -11.50
C LEU A 291 -20.68 -19.25 -13.02
N THR A 292 -19.54 -19.56 -13.65
CA THR A 292 -19.45 -19.75 -15.10
C THR A 292 -20.35 -20.88 -15.57
N LEU A 293 -20.36 -22.04 -14.89
CA LEU A 293 -21.19 -23.19 -15.26
C LEU A 293 -22.68 -22.91 -15.06
N VAL A 294 -23.08 -22.29 -13.95
CA VAL A 294 -24.48 -21.94 -13.68
C VAL A 294 -25.00 -20.90 -14.69
N SER A 295 -24.21 -19.86 -14.95
CA SER A 295 -24.56 -18.84 -15.95
C SER A 295 -24.64 -19.43 -17.36
N MET A 296 -23.71 -20.32 -17.72
CA MET A 296 -23.73 -21.01 -19.02
C MET A 296 -24.97 -21.91 -19.15
N ALA A 297 -25.28 -22.72 -18.14
CA ALA A 297 -26.46 -23.60 -18.16
C ALA A 297 -27.76 -22.78 -18.29
N TYR A 298 -27.87 -21.66 -17.56
CA TYR A 298 -29.01 -20.75 -17.68
C TYR A 298 -29.14 -20.17 -19.10
N LEU A 299 -28.03 -19.72 -19.70
CA LEU A 299 -28.03 -19.21 -21.07
C LEU A 299 -28.43 -20.29 -22.08
N LEU A 300 -27.92 -21.51 -21.95
CA LEU A 300 -28.21 -22.63 -22.87
C LEU A 300 -29.68 -23.07 -22.81
N THR A 301 -30.26 -23.16 -21.61
CA THR A 301 -31.69 -23.48 -21.44
C THR A 301 -32.59 -22.39 -22.00
N ARG A 302 -32.24 -21.11 -21.78
CA ARG A 302 -33.02 -19.98 -22.30
C ARG A 302 -32.92 -19.78 -23.81
N LEU A 303 -31.79 -20.12 -24.41
CA LEU A 303 -31.60 -20.08 -25.87
C LEU A 303 -32.16 -21.32 -26.58
N GLY A 304 -32.73 -22.28 -25.85
CA GLY A 304 -33.31 -23.51 -26.42
C GLY A 304 -32.28 -24.48 -26.99
N LEU A 305 -31.02 -24.35 -26.57
CA LEU A 305 -29.90 -25.20 -27.02
C LEU A 305 -29.79 -26.50 -26.22
N VAL A 306 -30.41 -26.55 -25.04
CA VAL A 306 -30.48 -27.73 -24.17
C VAL A 306 -31.92 -27.83 -23.66
N GLY A 307 -32.54 -28.99 -23.88
CA GLY A 307 -33.91 -29.33 -23.44
C GLY A 307 -33.92 -30.15 -22.16
#